data_AF-A0A7C7N3A5-F1
#
_entry.id   AF-A0A7C7N3A5-F1
#
_cell.length_a   1.000
_cell.length_b   1.000
_cell.length_c   1.000
_cell.angle_alpha   90.00
_cell.angle_beta   90.00
_cell.angle_gamma   90.00
#
_symmetry.space_group_name_H-M   'P 1'
#
loop_
_entity.id
_entity.type
_entity.pdbx_description
1 polymer ?
#
loop_
_entity_poly.entity_id
_entity_poly.type
_entity_poly.pdbx_seq_one_letter_code
_entity_poly.pdbx_strand_id
1 'polypeptide(L)'
;MTDISTIYRGPEHGGNYEQDWGDASYSIQLISDVGRKREHNEDSCLLCVPDDKSLRGSRGILLAVADGMGGASAGEHASHLALTVLADRYFNNEGDSIPVAPLRKPTSGFLMSPKLT
;
A
#
# COMPACT_ATOMS: atom_id res chain seq x y z
N MET A 1 -11.56 -15.50 -11.04
CA MET A 1 -11.39 -14.15 -10.49
C MET A 1 -10.88 -14.32 -9.08
N THR A 2 -9.65 -13.88 -8.82
CA THR A 2 -8.99 -14.02 -7.53
C THR A 2 -9.58 -12.99 -6.59
N ASP A 3 -10.28 -13.42 -5.54
CA ASP A 3 -10.86 -12.50 -4.56
C ASP A 3 -9.75 -11.88 -3.71
N ILE A 4 -9.30 -10.68 -4.12
CA ILE A 4 -8.47 -9.81 -3.30
C ILE A 4 -9.43 -9.10 -2.34
N SER A 5 -9.70 -9.71 -1.20
CA SER A 5 -10.74 -9.28 -0.27
C SER A 5 -10.38 -8.08 0.59
N THR A 6 -9.08 -7.78 0.79
CA THR A 6 -8.66 -6.59 1.55
C THR A 6 -7.74 -5.72 0.69
N ILE A 7 -8.31 -4.64 0.15
CA ILE A 7 -7.57 -3.56 -0.51
C ILE A 7 -7.89 -2.26 0.23
N TYR A 8 -6.90 -1.70 0.91
CA TYR A 8 -6.95 -0.33 1.38
C TYR A 8 -6.22 0.55 0.38
N ARG A 9 -6.88 1.61 -0.07
CA ARG A 9 -6.29 2.58 -0.98
C ARG A 9 -6.83 3.95 -0.67
N GLY A 10 -5.96 4.94 -0.72
CA GLY A 10 -6.40 6.32 -0.63
C GLY A 10 -5.26 7.29 -0.83
N PRO A 11 -5.56 8.59 -0.73
CA PRO A 11 -6.90 9.18 -0.67
C PRO A 11 -7.73 8.93 -1.94
N GLU A 12 -9.07 8.85 -1.82
CA GLU A 12 -9.97 8.71 -2.99
C GLU A 12 -10.27 10.05 -3.69
N HIS A 13 -10.17 11.16 -2.96
CA HIS A 13 -10.60 12.50 -3.42
C HIS A 13 -9.52 13.57 -3.17
N GLY A 14 -8.23 13.17 -3.18
CA GLY A 14 -7.11 14.10 -3.00
C GLY A 14 -7.04 14.75 -1.60
N GLY A 15 -7.60 14.13 -0.57
CA GLY A 15 -7.52 14.58 0.82
C GLY A 15 -6.37 13.98 1.60
N ASN A 16 -6.41 14.16 2.93
CA ASN A 16 -5.60 13.36 3.84
C ASN A 16 -6.17 11.93 3.94
N TYR A 17 -5.29 10.98 4.21
CA TYR A 17 -5.65 9.57 4.33
C TYR A 17 -4.85 8.91 5.44
N GLU A 18 -5.55 8.20 6.31
CA GLU A 18 -4.95 7.36 7.35
C GLU A 18 -5.68 6.02 7.37
N GLN A 19 -4.92 4.93 7.36
CA GLN A 19 -5.46 3.59 7.50
C GLN A 19 -4.47 2.72 8.24
N ASP A 20 -4.96 2.05 9.28
CA ASP A 20 -4.23 0.99 9.98
C ASP A 20 -4.69 -0.39 9.52
N TRP A 21 -3.76 -1.34 9.54
CA TRP A 21 -4.05 -2.76 9.40
C TRP A 21 -3.00 -3.56 10.16
N GLY A 22 -3.39 -4.69 10.75
CA GLY A 22 -2.43 -5.59 11.38
C GLY A 22 -2.96 -6.99 11.57
N ASP A 23 -2.03 -7.92 11.69
CA ASP A 23 -2.27 -9.30 12.09
C ASP A 23 -1.19 -9.76 13.09
N ALA A 24 -1.09 -11.06 13.34
CA ALA A 24 -0.11 -11.62 14.28
C ALA A 24 1.36 -11.42 13.85
N SER A 25 1.62 -11.17 12.55
CA SER A 25 2.95 -11.07 11.98
C SER A 25 3.33 -9.64 11.59
N TYR A 26 2.35 -8.80 11.25
CA TYR A 26 2.57 -7.46 10.72
C TYR A 26 1.68 -6.41 11.38
N SER A 27 2.23 -5.21 11.56
CA SER A 27 1.48 -3.99 11.82
C SER A 27 1.86 -2.97 10.76
N ILE A 28 0.86 -2.44 10.05
CA ILE A 28 1.03 -1.60 8.87
C ILE A 28 0.16 -0.34 9.05
N GLN A 29 0.73 0.80 8.69
CA GLN A 29 0.00 2.07 8.62
C GLN A 29 0.24 2.73 7.28
N LEU A 30 -0.83 3.26 6.69
CA LEU A 30 -0.83 4.08 5.50
C LEU A 30 -1.21 5.49 5.93
N ILE A 31 -0.34 6.45 5.67
CA ILE A 31 -0.55 7.85 6.02
C ILE A 31 -0.16 8.69 4.81
N SER A 32 -1.07 9.54 4.35
CA SER A 32 -0.85 10.49 3.26
C SER A 32 -1.47 11.84 3.65
N ASP A 33 -0.74 12.92 3.39
CA ASP A 33 -1.14 14.29 3.76
C ASP A 33 -0.96 15.21 2.54
N VAL A 34 -1.95 16.06 2.28
CA VAL A 34 -1.91 17.01 1.15
C VAL A 34 -0.79 18.06 1.28
N GLY A 35 -0.30 18.27 2.50
CA GLY A 35 0.66 19.30 2.84
C GLY A 35 0.02 20.68 2.90
N ARG A 36 0.87 21.72 2.92
CA ARG A 36 0.43 23.11 3.20
C ARG A 36 0.18 23.95 1.97
N LYS A 37 0.64 23.50 0.80
CA LYS A 37 0.71 24.33 -0.42
C LYS A 37 -0.26 23.92 -1.51
N ARG A 38 -0.63 22.63 -1.55
CA ARG A 38 -1.54 22.09 -2.57
C ARG A 38 -2.96 22.07 -2.02
N GLU A 39 -3.92 22.20 -2.92
CA GLU A 39 -5.35 22.03 -2.59
C GLU A 39 -5.77 20.55 -2.63
N HIS A 40 -5.11 19.76 -3.48
CA HIS A 40 -5.36 18.34 -3.67
C HIS A 40 -4.07 17.54 -3.52
N ASN A 41 -4.20 16.39 -2.87
CA ASN A 41 -3.18 15.38 -2.72
C ASN A 41 -3.10 14.57 -4.01
N GLU A 42 -1.96 14.67 -4.69
CA GLU A 42 -1.70 13.90 -5.91
C GLU A 42 -0.99 12.57 -5.58
N ASP A 43 -0.66 12.32 -4.31
CA ASP A 43 -0.08 11.08 -3.84
C ASP A 43 -1.20 10.07 -3.53
N SER A 44 -0.98 8.81 -3.89
CA SER A 44 -1.83 7.68 -3.48
C SER A 44 -0.99 6.62 -2.77
N CYS A 45 -1.61 5.89 -1.85
CA CYS A 45 -1.03 4.72 -1.20
C CYS A 45 -1.99 3.52 -1.24
N LEU A 46 -1.43 2.32 -1.16
CA LEU A 46 -2.13 1.05 -1.33
C LEU A 46 -1.56 -0.02 -0.39
N LEU A 47 -2.46 -0.77 0.22
CA LEU A 47 -2.21 -2.04 0.89
C LEU A 47 -3.17 -3.10 0.33
N CYS A 48 -2.62 -4.17 -0.21
CA CYS A 48 -3.39 -5.36 -0.60
C CYS A 48 -2.94 -6.57 0.22
N VAL A 49 -3.88 -7.16 0.93
CA VAL A 49 -3.68 -8.38 1.72
C VAL A 49 -4.58 -9.48 1.14
N PRO A 50 -4.03 -10.49 0.45
CA PRO A 50 -4.83 -11.61 -0.04
C PRO A 50 -5.39 -12.46 1.10
N ASP A 51 -6.68 -12.77 1.13
CA ASP A 51 -7.22 -13.74 2.10
C ASP A 51 -6.87 -15.20 1.77
N ASP A 52 -6.68 -15.48 0.48
CA ASP A 52 -6.16 -16.78 0.06
C ASP A 52 -4.72 -16.94 0.58
N LYS A 53 -4.54 -17.90 1.49
CA LYS A 53 -3.24 -18.21 2.11
C LYS A 53 -2.20 -18.70 1.11
N SER A 54 -2.61 -19.38 0.04
CA SER A 54 -1.73 -19.83 -1.04
C SER A 54 -1.24 -18.65 -1.88
N LEU A 55 -2.15 -17.72 -2.20
CA LEU A 55 -1.79 -16.48 -2.87
C LEU A 55 -0.91 -15.60 -1.96
N ARG A 56 -1.26 -15.46 -0.67
CA ARG A 56 -0.43 -14.74 0.31
C ARG A 56 0.95 -15.40 0.49
N GLY A 57 1.04 -16.73 0.41
CA GLY A 57 2.31 -17.45 0.49
C GLY A 57 3.21 -17.26 -0.74
N SER A 58 2.63 -17.14 -1.93
CA SER A 58 3.37 -17.03 -3.21
C SER A 58 3.63 -15.59 -3.65
N ARG A 59 2.72 -14.66 -3.30
CA ARG A 59 2.71 -13.24 -3.70
C ARG A 59 2.78 -12.27 -2.52
N GLY A 60 2.75 -12.74 -1.28
CA GLY A 60 2.91 -11.88 -0.10
C GLY A 60 1.79 -10.85 0.06
N ILE A 61 2.14 -9.77 0.77
CA ILE A 61 1.34 -8.54 0.92
C ILE A 61 1.94 -7.50 -0.01
N LEU A 62 1.09 -6.73 -0.71
CA LEU A 62 1.55 -5.63 -1.57
C LEU A 62 1.34 -4.30 -0.85
N LEU A 63 2.43 -3.55 -0.69
CA LEU A 63 2.46 -2.17 -0.22
C LEU A 63 3.00 -1.30 -1.36
N ALA A 64 2.31 -0.21 -1.67
CA ALA A 64 2.76 0.69 -2.72
C ALA A 64 2.35 2.14 -2.45
N VAL A 65 3.15 3.06 -2.98
CA VAL A 65 2.89 4.50 -3.02
C VAL A 65 3.14 5.00 -4.44
N ALA A 66 2.38 6.01 -4.88
CA ALA A 66 2.56 6.66 -6.17
C ALA A 66 2.38 8.16 -6.01
N ASP A 67 3.33 8.94 -6.53
CA ASP A 67 3.27 10.40 -6.65
C ASP A 67 2.72 10.74 -8.04
N GLY A 68 1.57 11.41 -8.08
CA GLY A 68 0.88 11.80 -9.30
C GLY A 68 1.37 13.14 -9.82
N MET A 69 1.79 13.18 -11.09
CA MET A 69 2.10 14.44 -11.78
C MET A 69 0.98 14.81 -12.76
N GLY A 70 0.49 16.04 -12.71
CA GLY A 70 -0.50 16.50 -13.70
C GLY A 70 -1.22 17.80 -13.36
N GLY A 71 -1.19 18.22 -12.09
CA GLY A 71 -1.96 19.36 -11.62
C GLY A 71 -3.33 18.91 -11.12
N ALA A 72 -3.53 19.05 -9.80
CA ALA A 72 -4.76 18.72 -9.08
C ALA A 72 -5.34 17.36 -9.47
N SER A 73 -6.52 17.33 -10.10
CA SER A 73 -7.26 16.09 -10.40
C SER A 73 -6.55 15.16 -11.38
N ALA A 74 -5.66 15.68 -12.25
CA ALA A 74 -4.92 14.84 -13.18
C ALA A 74 -3.85 14.00 -12.47
N GLY A 75 -3.15 14.60 -11.49
CA GLY A 75 -2.17 13.89 -10.66
C GLY A 75 -2.84 12.86 -9.75
N GLU A 76 -3.92 13.27 -9.07
CA GLU A 76 -4.75 12.39 -8.23
C GLU A 76 -5.23 11.15 -9.00
N HIS A 77 -5.80 11.34 -10.18
CA HIS A 77 -6.29 10.23 -10.99
C HIS A 77 -5.13 9.33 -11.48
N ALA A 78 -4.00 9.93 -11.87
CA ALA A 78 -2.84 9.18 -12.35
C ALA A 78 -2.24 8.28 -11.26
N SER A 79 -2.04 8.78 -10.04
CA SER A 79 -1.51 7.97 -8.94
C SER A 79 -2.48 6.88 -8.51
N HIS A 80 -3.78 7.18 -8.43
CA HIS A 80 -4.80 6.17 -8.12
C HIS A 80 -4.84 5.05 -9.18
N LEU A 81 -4.83 5.42 -10.46
CA LEU A 81 -4.85 4.45 -11.56
C LEU A 81 -3.59 3.59 -11.56
N ALA A 82 -2.42 4.18 -11.32
CA ALA A 82 -1.15 3.45 -11.24
C ALA A 82 -1.22 2.34 -10.19
N LEU A 83 -1.71 2.64 -8.98
CA LEU A 83 -1.86 1.64 -7.91
C LEU A 83 -2.95 0.61 -8.19
N THR A 84 -4.04 1.01 -8.87
CA THR A 84 -5.09 0.10 -9.32
C THR A 84 -4.53 -0.97 -10.25
N VAL A 85 -3.85 -0.52 -11.31
CA VAL A 85 -3.29 -1.40 -12.33
C VAL A 85 -2.15 -2.24 -11.75
N LEU A 86 -1.33 -1.67 -10.87
CA LEU A 86 -0.28 -2.40 -10.18
C LEU A 86 -0.85 -3.59 -9.40
N ALA A 87 -1.89 -3.37 -8.58
CA ALA A 87 -2.51 -4.43 -7.79
C ALA A 87 -3.10 -5.54 -8.67
N ASP A 88 -3.87 -5.14 -9.69
CA ASP A 88 -4.49 -6.07 -10.64
C ASP A 88 -3.43 -6.93 -11.34
N ARG A 89 -2.42 -6.29 -11.93
CA ARG A 89 -1.35 -6.98 -12.66
C ARG A 89 -0.49 -7.85 -11.75
N TYR A 90 -0.27 -7.44 -10.51
CA TYR A 90 0.56 -8.20 -9.60
C TYR A 90 -0.09 -9.52 -9.18
N PHE A 91 -1.39 -9.51 -8.86
CA PHE A 91 -2.09 -10.70 -8.39
C PHE A 91 -2.71 -11.55 -9.49
N ASN A 92 -3.02 -11.00 -10.66
CA ASN A 92 -3.65 -11.74 -11.77
C ASN A 92 -2.68 -12.26 -12.84
N ASN A 93 -1.38 -11.98 -12.72
CA ASN A 93 -0.40 -12.47 -13.68
C ASN A 93 0.14 -13.85 -13.27
N GLU A 94 0.28 -14.78 -14.22
CA GLU A 94 0.74 -16.16 -14.02
C GLU A 94 2.29 -16.28 -14.01
N GLY A 95 3.00 -15.18 -13.76
CA GLY A 95 4.47 -15.16 -13.69
C GLY A 95 5.02 -15.86 -12.44
N ASP A 96 6.34 -16.03 -12.37
CA ASP A 96 7.00 -16.71 -11.26
C ASP A 96 6.59 -16.16 -9.89
N SER A 97 6.42 -17.06 -8.91
CA SER A 97 6.24 -16.73 -7.50
C SER A 97 7.36 -15.79 -7.02
N ILE A 98 7.11 -14.95 -6.01
CA ILE A 98 8.20 -14.18 -5.44
C ILE A 98 9.28 -15.17 -4.96
N PRO A 99 10.53 -15.05 -5.42
CA PRO A 99 11.60 -15.90 -4.91
C PRO A 99 11.68 -15.69 -3.40
N VAL A 100 11.74 -16.80 -2.66
CA VAL A 100 11.83 -16.76 -1.21
C VAL A 100 13.16 -16.12 -0.83
N ALA A 101 13.14 -14.81 -0.58
CA ALA A 101 14.25 -14.15 0.07
C ALA A 101 14.33 -14.69 1.50
N PRO A 102 15.50 -15.10 2.00
CA PRO A 102 15.64 -15.44 3.40
C PRO A 102 15.18 -14.23 4.21
N LEU A 103 14.08 -14.37 4.97
CA LEU A 103 13.62 -13.35 5.91
C LEU A 103 14.82 -13.02 6.81
N ARG A 104 15.41 -11.84 6.57
CA ARG A 104 16.49 -11.33 7.39
C ARG A 104 15.84 -11.10 8.75
N LYS A 105 16.20 -11.93 9.75
CA LYS A 105 15.69 -11.76 11.11
C LYS A 105 15.85 -10.28 11.48
N PRO A 106 14.80 -9.62 12.02
CA PRO A 106 14.92 -8.22 12.40
C PRO A 106 16.11 -8.10 13.35
N THR A 107 17.16 -7.39 12.91
CA THR A 107 18.18 -6.91 13.83
C THR A 107 17.45 -6.00 14.81
N SER A 108 17.44 -6.38 16.09
CA SER A 108 16.89 -5.62 17.19
C SER A 108 17.39 -4.17 17.14
N GLY A 109 16.61 -3.26 16.55
CA GLY A 109 17.14 -1.92 16.24
C GLY A 109 16.11 -0.88 15.79
N PHE A 110 14.82 -1.15 15.88
CA PHE A 110 13.81 -0.12 15.69
C PHE A 110 12.73 -0.25 16.76
N LEU A 111 13.08 0.17 17.98
CA LEU A 111 12.11 0.45 19.03
C LEU A 111 11.58 1.85 18.73
N MET A 112 10.38 1.96 18.14
CA MET A 112 9.65 3.23 18.20
C MET A 112 9.29 3.45 19.67
N SER A 113 9.94 4.43 20.30
CA SER A 113 9.57 4.86 21.64
C SER A 113 8.12 5.35 21.63
N PRO A 114 7.28 4.95 22.60
CA PRO A 114 5.96 5.57 22.76
C PRO A 114 6.16 7.06 23.05
N LYS A 115 5.45 7.93 22.33
CA LYS A 115 5.37 9.35 22.69
C LYS A 115 4.78 9.43 24.10
N LEU A 116 5.57 9.94 25.05
CA LEU A 116 5.08 10.37 26.35
C LEU A 116 4.09 11.53 26.14
N THR A 117 2.91 11.43 26.75
CA THR A 117 2.15 12.57 27.27
C THR A 117 2.56 12.83 28.71
#